data_AF-A0A529Y4E3-F1
#
_entry.id   AF-A0A529Y4E3-F1
#
_cell.length_a   1.000
_cell.length_b   1.000
_cell.length_c   1.000
_cell.angle_alpha   90.00
_cell.angle_beta   90.00
_cell.angle_gamma   90.00
#
_symmetry.space_group_name_H-M   'P 1'
#
loop_
_entity.id
_entity.type
_entity.pdbx_description
1 polymer ?
#
loop_
_entity_poly.entity_id
_entity_poly.type
_entity_poly.pdbx_seq_one_letter_code
_entity_poly.pdbx_strand_id
1 'polypeptide(L)'
;VEKTTIAAASLTPLAGAAAGRLLFENSLSILNRTGAWHIAKDLCQEFVPHHAQARYWRLGSRGPEGLARKIAARLMMLEISWLKDSRHFLIGGKTAGGDTKVFLDPLFVLRSELTEKDIVLCHDVGPLSHSFLYDTVTVANYRIAYEKISRERPGIVFVSDWSKDKFVSLYGLNFRFLTTIPLYVRTGLFDGPLEPLSGIDGPFFL
;
A
#
# COMPACT_ATOMS: atom_id res chain seq x y z
N VAL A 1 6.59 40.14 -33.76
CA VAL A 1 5.70 39.05 -33.30
C VAL A 1 6.59 37.88 -32.95
N GLU A 2 6.97 37.83 -31.68
CA GLU A 2 7.96 36.92 -31.10
C GLU A 2 7.30 35.55 -30.87
N LYS A 3 7.91 34.48 -31.39
CA LYS A 3 7.47 33.09 -31.16
C LYS A 3 8.23 32.55 -29.95
N THR A 4 7.55 32.50 -28.81
CA THR A 4 8.05 31.83 -27.60
C THR A 4 7.85 30.32 -27.74
N THR A 5 8.93 29.60 -28.05
CA THR A 5 8.97 28.13 -28.00
C THR A 5 9.20 27.70 -26.55
N ILE A 6 8.22 27.03 -25.95
CA ILE A 6 8.33 26.45 -24.61
C ILE A 6 9.24 25.22 -24.71
N ALA A 7 10.40 25.28 -24.04
CA ALA A 7 11.33 24.16 -23.96
C ALA A 7 10.70 23.02 -23.14
N ALA A 8 10.62 21.84 -23.76
CA ALA A 8 10.23 20.62 -23.07
C ALA A 8 11.29 20.27 -22.02
N ALA A 9 10.90 20.27 -20.75
CA ALA A 9 11.73 19.78 -19.66
C ALA A 9 12.02 18.30 -19.90
N SER A 10 13.26 18.00 -20.27
CA SER A 10 13.78 16.64 -20.34
C SER A 10 13.75 16.04 -18.95
N LEU A 11 12.83 15.11 -18.70
CA LEU A 11 12.84 14.23 -17.54
C LEU A 11 14.06 13.33 -17.66
N THR A 12 15.14 13.73 -17.01
CA THR A 12 16.31 12.88 -16.81
C THR A 12 15.85 11.63 -16.06
N PRO A 13 16.03 10.41 -16.60
CA PRO A 13 15.70 9.22 -15.85
C PRO A 13 16.59 9.19 -14.61
N LEU A 14 15.98 9.12 -13.43
CA LEU A 14 16.67 8.85 -12.17
C LEU A 14 17.56 7.63 -12.39
N ALA A 15 18.87 7.86 -12.46
CA ALA A 15 19.87 6.83 -12.63
C ALA A 15 19.74 5.85 -11.45
N GLY A 16 19.06 4.74 -11.70
CA GLY A 16 18.88 3.67 -10.73
C GLY A 16 20.22 3.03 -10.44
N ALA A 17 20.76 3.29 -9.25
CA ALA A 17 21.72 2.39 -8.61
C ALA A 17 21.17 0.96 -8.75
N ALA A 18 22.04 0.00 -9.07
CA ALA A 18 21.69 -1.41 -9.28
C ALA A 18 20.78 -1.94 -8.16
N ALA A 19 19.47 -1.81 -8.35
CA ALA A 19 18.48 -2.06 -7.32
C ALA A 19 18.08 -3.52 -7.42
N GLY A 20 18.19 -4.25 -6.31
CA GLY A 20 17.55 -5.55 -6.20
C GLY A 20 16.08 -5.46 -6.60
N ARG A 21 15.52 -6.57 -7.07
CA ARG A 21 14.18 -6.56 -7.68
C ARG A 21 13.16 -6.19 -6.62
N LEU A 22 12.20 -5.33 -6.95
CA LEU A 22 11.14 -4.97 -6.01
C LEU A 22 10.17 -6.15 -5.83
N LEU A 23 9.78 -6.42 -4.59
CA LEU A 23 8.75 -7.40 -4.27
C LEU A 23 7.54 -6.71 -3.65
N PHE A 24 6.46 -6.60 -4.39
CA PHE A 24 5.21 -6.02 -3.91
C PHE A 24 4.43 -7.08 -3.14
N GLU A 25 4.16 -6.80 -1.87
CA GLU A 25 3.22 -7.58 -1.08
C GLU A 25 1.80 -7.05 -1.33
N ASN A 26 1.09 -7.70 -2.26
CA ASN A 26 -0.25 -7.36 -2.70
C ASN A 26 -1.33 -8.31 -2.13
N SER A 27 -1.09 -8.88 -0.94
CA SER A 27 -2.14 -9.57 -0.16
C SER A 27 -3.41 -8.74 0.06
N LEU A 28 -3.31 -7.40 0.01
CA LEU A 28 -4.45 -6.48 0.07
C LEU A 28 -5.52 -6.83 -0.98
N SER A 29 -5.08 -7.23 -2.18
CA SER A 29 -5.95 -7.62 -3.29
C SER A 29 -6.87 -8.80 -3.00
N ILE A 30 -6.51 -9.62 -2.01
CA ILE A 30 -7.29 -10.79 -1.60
C ILE A 30 -8.49 -10.35 -0.76
N LEU A 31 -8.34 -9.37 0.13
CA LEU A 31 -9.40 -8.93 1.06
C LEU A 31 -10.47 -8.10 0.38
N ASN A 32 -10.11 -6.90 -0.05
CA ASN A 32 -11.06 -5.84 -0.35
C ASN A 32 -10.74 -5.18 -1.69
N ARG A 33 -11.79 -4.69 -2.36
CA ARG A 33 -11.69 -3.79 -3.52
C ARG A 33 -12.00 -2.35 -3.07
N THR A 34 -11.27 -1.84 -2.10
CA THR A 34 -11.40 -0.47 -1.55
C THR A 34 -10.43 0.49 -2.24
N GLY A 35 -10.40 1.77 -1.85
CA GLY A 35 -9.46 2.75 -2.40
C GLY A 35 -8.00 2.27 -2.43
N ALA A 36 -7.54 1.64 -1.34
CA ALA A 36 -6.19 1.08 -1.23
C ALA A 36 -5.92 -0.08 -2.20
N TRP A 37 -6.95 -0.87 -2.55
CA TRP A 37 -6.85 -1.93 -3.56
C TRP A 37 -6.44 -1.40 -4.92
N HIS A 38 -7.00 -0.27 -5.32
CA HIS A 38 -6.74 0.28 -6.64
C HIS A 38 -5.32 0.83 -6.74
N ILE A 39 -4.82 1.50 -5.70
CA ILE A 39 -3.42 1.91 -5.65
C ILE A 39 -2.51 0.69 -5.82
N ALA A 40 -2.82 -0.38 -5.10
CA ALA A 40 -2.07 -1.63 -5.18
C ALA A 40 -2.15 -2.29 -6.58
N LYS A 41 -3.35 -2.27 -7.20
CA LYS A 41 -3.55 -2.77 -8.56
C LYS A 41 -2.75 -1.96 -9.57
N ASP A 42 -2.85 -0.64 -9.54
CA ASP A 42 -2.24 0.25 -10.52
C ASP A 42 -0.72 0.20 -10.41
N LEU A 43 -0.17 0.14 -9.18
CA LEU A 43 1.25 -0.13 -8.94
C LEU A 43 1.67 -1.51 -9.49
N CYS A 44 0.89 -2.56 -9.25
CA CYS A 44 1.22 -3.87 -9.82
C CYS A 44 1.14 -3.88 -11.35
N GLN A 45 0.18 -3.19 -11.98
CA GLN A 45 0.04 -3.14 -13.44
C GLN A 45 1.21 -2.41 -14.11
N GLU A 46 1.71 -1.35 -13.49
CA GLU A 46 2.82 -0.57 -14.05
C GLU A 46 4.18 -1.27 -13.87
N PHE A 47 4.43 -1.85 -12.69
CA PHE A 47 5.76 -2.35 -12.34
C PHE A 47 5.95 -3.86 -12.55
N VAL A 48 4.89 -4.68 -12.52
CA VAL A 48 5.00 -6.14 -12.62
C VAL A 48 4.69 -6.59 -14.06
N PRO A 49 5.51 -7.46 -14.68
CA PRO A 49 6.66 -8.19 -14.13
C PRO A 49 8.03 -7.55 -14.39
N HIS A 50 8.09 -6.45 -15.15
CA HIS A 50 9.32 -5.92 -15.73
C HIS A 50 10.25 -5.27 -14.70
N HIS A 51 9.68 -4.61 -13.69
CA HIS A 51 10.42 -3.87 -12.66
C HIS A 51 10.21 -4.43 -11.24
N ALA A 52 9.15 -5.21 -11.03
CA ALA A 52 8.80 -5.80 -9.74
C ALA A 52 8.21 -7.21 -9.90
N GLN A 53 8.13 -7.94 -8.79
CA GLN A 53 7.31 -9.14 -8.65
C GLN A 53 6.16 -8.83 -7.69
N ALA A 54 5.00 -9.47 -7.88
CA ALA A 54 3.92 -9.44 -6.90
C ALA A 54 3.89 -10.75 -6.11
N ARG A 55 3.60 -10.64 -4.82
CA ARG A 55 3.23 -11.75 -3.95
C ARG A 55 1.81 -11.53 -3.44
N TYR A 56 1.09 -12.64 -3.28
CA TYR A 56 -0.26 -12.71 -2.76
C TYR A 56 -0.29 -13.76 -1.65
N TRP A 57 -0.08 -13.34 -0.40
CA TRP A 57 -0.07 -14.21 0.78
C TRP A 57 0.79 -15.48 0.53
N ARG A 58 0.30 -16.66 0.95
CA ARG A 58 0.94 -17.97 0.71
C ARG A 58 0.77 -18.50 -0.72
N LEU A 59 0.15 -17.74 -1.63
CA LEU A 59 -0.16 -18.16 -3.00
C LEU A 59 0.92 -17.76 -4.01
N GLY A 60 2.01 -17.12 -3.55
CA GLY A 60 3.11 -16.70 -4.42
C GLY A 60 2.65 -15.60 -5.38
N SER A 61 2.98 -15.71 -6.66
CA SER A 61 2.65 -14.71 -7.68
C SER A 61 1.23 -14.82 -8.24
N ARG A 62 0.42 -15.78 -7.78
CA ARG A 62 -0.94 -16.02 -8.27
C ARG A 62 -1.98 -15.39 -7.34
N GLY A 63 -2.62 -14.32 -7.81
CA GLY A 63 -3.78 -13.75 -7.14
C GLY A 63 -5.01 -14.66 -7.27
N PRO A 64 -5.67 -15.06 -6.17
CA PRO A 64 -6.87 -15.89 -6.24
C PRO A 64 -8.10 -15.08 -6.68
N GLU A 65 -9.03 -15.72 -7.38
CA GLU A 65 -10.29 -15.11 -7.84
C GLU A 65 -11.52 -15.84 -7.29
N GLY A 66 -12.70 -15.23 -7.47
CA GLY A 66 -13.99 -15.84 -7.14
C GLY A 66 -14.12 -16.33 -5.70
N LEU A 67 -14.58 -17.57 -5.53
CA LEU A 67 -14.75 -18.21 -4.21
C LEU A 67 -13.41 -18.50 -3.53
N ALA A 68 -12.40 -18.93 -4.29
CA ALA A 68 -11.06 -19.20 -3.76
C ALA A 68 -10.46 -17.96 -3.09
N ARG A 69 -10.70 -16.77 -3.66
CA ARG A 69 -10.30 -15.50 -3.04
C ARG A 69 -10.94 -15.29 -1.67
N LYS A 70 -12.24 -15.54 -1.53
CA LYS A 70 -12.96 -15.37 -0.25
C LYS A 70 -12.44 -16.34 0.82
N ILE A 71 -12.14 -17.56 0.42
CA ILE A 71 -11.56 -18.58 1.32
C ILE A 71 -10.15 -18.15 1.73
N ALA A 72 -9.29 -17.79 0.76
CA ALA A 72 -7.93 -17.32 1.02
C ALA A 72 -7.91 -16.09 1.93
N ALA A 73 -8.81 -15.11 1.71
CA ALA A 73 -8.97 -13.94 2.56
C ALA A 73 -9.24 -14.32 4.02
N ARG A 74 -10.17 -15.24 4.26
CA ARG A 74 -10.52 -15.70 5.61
C ARG A 74 -9.36 -16.43 6.27
N LEU A 75 -8.70 -17.34 5.56
CA LEU A 75 -7.55 -18.09 6.08
C LEU A 75 -6.37 -17.17 6.39
N MET A 76 -6.11 -16.18 5.53
CA MET A 76 -5.08 -15.17 5.75
C MET A 76 -5.35 -14.35 7.00
N MET A 77 -6.59 -13.88 7.19
CA MET A 77 -6.95 -13.09 8.38
C MET A 77 -6.91 -13.92 9.67
N LEU A 78 -7.30 -15.20 9.60
CA LEU A 78 -7.15 -16.13 10.72
C LEU A 78 -5.67 -16.31 11.07
N GLU A 79 -4.81 -16.54 10.07
CA GLU A 79 -3.37 -16.65 10.28
C GLU A 79 -2.79 -15.39 10.93
N ILE A 80 -3.11 -14.21 10.41
CA ILE A 80 -2.69 -12.91 10.96
C ILE A 80 -3.14 -12.77 12.41
N SER A 81 -4.40 -13.08 12.70
CA SER A 81 -4.96 -12.90 14.04
C SER A 81 -4.41 -13.89 15.06
N TRP A 82 -4.10 -15.12 14.64
CA TRP A 82 -3.54 -16.15 15.51
C TRP A 82 -2.03 -16.00 15.73
N LEU A 83 -1.28 -15.78 14.65
CA LEU A 83 0.18 -15.75 14.70
C LEU A 83 0.73 -14.34 14.95
N LYS A 84 0.00 -13.27 14.60
CA LYS A 84 0.42 -11.88 14.85
C LYS A 84 1.86 -11.66 14.36
N ASP A 85 2.70 -11.00 15.17
CA ASP A 85 4.14 -10.79 14.91
C ASP A 85 5.04 -11.98 15.34
N SER A 86 4.48 -13.19 15.46
CA SER A 86 5.28 -14.39 15.72
C SER A 86 6.23 -14.66 14.56
N ARG A 87 7.50 -14.90 14.89
CA ARG A 87 8.56 -15.29 13.95
C ARG A 87 8.37 -16.69 13.35
N HIS A 88 7.43 -17.47 13.86
CA HIS A 88 7.10 -18.79 13.32
C HIS A 88 6.33 -18.66 12.01
N PHE A 89 6.62 -19.52 11.03
CA PHE A 89 5.90 -19.62 9.75
C PHE A 89 5.82 -18.31 8.94
N LEU A 90 6.86 -17.47 8.97
CA LEU A 90 6.91 -16.28 8.12
C LEU A 90 6.87 -16.64 6.62
N ILE A 91 6.22 -15.78 5.84
CA ILE A 91 6.02 -15.94 4.40
C ILE A 91 7.25 -15.43 3.66
N GLY A 92 7.87 -16.33 2.89
CA GLY A 92 9.05 -16.04 2.05
C GLY A 92 10.27 -15.60 2.86
N GLY A 93 10.67 -16.46 3.81
CA GLY A 93 11.91 -16.28 4.58
C GLY A 93 13.14 -16.05 3.71
N LYS A 94 14.13 -15.36 4.28
CA LYS A 94 15.39 -14.88 3.67
C LYS A 94 15.29 -14.77 2.15
N THR A 95 14.62 -13.71 1.68
CA THR A 95 14.82 -13.26 0.29
C THR A 95 16.32 -13.21 0.06
N ALA A 96 16.78 -13.97 -0.94
CA ALA A 96 18.18 -13.99 -1.33
C ALA A 96 18.65 -12.53 -1.45
N GLY A 97 19.67 -12.18 -0.68
CA GLY A 97 19.93 -10.81 -0.26
C GLY A 97 19.96 -9.81 -1.41
N GLY A 98 19.02 -8.85 -1.39
CA GLY A 98 19.01 -7.72 -2.32
C GLY A 98 17.64 -7.08 -2.54
N ASP A 99 16.57 -7.86 -2.51
CA ASP A 99 15.24 -7.39 -2.90
C ASP A 99 14.57 -6.53 -1.83
N THR A 100 14.11 -5.34 -2.21
CA THR A 100 13.33 -4.43 -1.35
C THR A 100 11.85 -4.83 -1.42
N LYS A 101 11.22 -5.11 -0.28
CA LYS A 101 9.77 -5.37 -0.24
C LYS A 101 9.00 -4.07 -0.13
N VAL A 102 7.89 -4.00 -0.85
CA VAL A 102 6.90 -2.92 -0.74
C VAL A 102 5.60 -3.53 -0.25
N PHE A 103 5.27 -3.27 1.01
CA PHE A 103 4.02 -3.69 1.62
C PHE A 103 2.93 -2.69 1.26
N LEU A 104 1.86 -3.14 0.58
CA LEU A 104 0.80 -2.24 0.11
C LEU A 104 -0.26 -1.92 1.19
N ASP A 105 -0.11 -2.52 2.37
CA ASP A 105 -0.93 -2.30 3.55
C ASP A 105 -0.10 -2.65 4.81
N PRO A 106 -0.17 -1.86 5.91
CA PRO A 106 0.57 -2.11 7.14
C PRO A 106 0.33 -3.50 7.73
N LEU A 107 -0.87 -4.06 7.61
CA LEU A 107 -1.25 -5.32 8.24
C LEU A 107 -0.38 -6.51 7.76
N PHE A 108 0.04 -6.52 6.49
CA PHE A 108 0.77 -7.64 5.92
C PHE A 108 2.24 -7.73 6.33
N VAL A 109 2.74 -6.72 7.05
CA VAL A 109 4.06 -6.81 7.70
C VAL A 109 4.11 -7.91 8.75
N LEU A 110 2.97 -8.31 9.34
CA LEU A 110 2.91 -9.27 10.43
C LEU A 110 3.37 -10.67 10.03
N ARG A 111 3.10 -11.09 8.80
CA ARG A 111 3.44 -12.44 8.32
C ARG A 111 4.68 -12.49 7.44
N SER A 112 5.47 -11.41 7.40
CA SER A 112 6.74 -11.35 6.69
C SER A 112 7.85 -10.85 7.60
N GLU A 113 9.11 -11.13 7.23
CA GLU A 113 10.24 -10.39 7.80
C GLU A 113 10.13 -8.92 7.32
N LEU A 114 10.36 -7.96 8.21
CA LEU A 114 10.38 -6.53 7.90
C LEU A 114 11.74 -5.99 8.29
N THR A 115 12.35 -5.20 7.41
CA THR A 115 13.66 -4.60 7.61
C THR A 115 13.63 -3.12 7.24
N GLU A 116 14.61 -2.35 7.70
CA GLU A 116 14.75 -0.92 7.37
C GLU A 116 14.81 -0.64 5.85
N LYS A 117 15.25 -1.61 5.05
CA LYS A 117 15.32 -1.49 3.59
C LYS A 117 13.94 -1.50 2.92
N ASP A 118 12.94 -2.06 3.59
CA ASP A 118 11.60 -2.24 3.05
C ASP A 118 10.80 -0.93 3.04
N ILE A 119 9.69 -0.93 2.31
CA ILE A 119 8.76 0.19 2.20
C ILE A 119 7.37 -0.28 2.63
N VAL A 120 6.68 0.54 3.41
CA VAL A 120 5.28 0.30 3.81
C VAL A 120 4.41 1.44 3.30
N LEU A 121 3.40 1.11 2.51
CA LEU A 121 2.33 2.01 2.12
C LEU A 121 1.27 2.05 3.21
N CYS A 122 1.22 3.18 3.90
CA CYS A 122 0.25 3.49 4.93
C CYS A 122 -0.92 4.27 4.32
N HIS A 123 -2.01 3.56 4.01
CA HIS A 123 -3.21 4.20 3.48
C HIS A 123 -4.15 4.69 4.59
N ASP A 124 -4.10 4.11 5.79
CA ASP A 124 -4.99 4.47 6.89
C ASP A 124 -4.35 4.23 8.27
N VAL A 125 -4.44 5.24 9.14
CA VAL A 125 -4.06 5.20 10.57
C VAL A 125 -5.30 5.23 11.49
N GLY A 126 -6.49 5.18 10.90
CA GLY A 126 -7.79 5.12 11.55
C GLY A 126 -7.91 4.05 12.63
N PRO A 127 -7.44 2.80 12.42
CA PRO A 127 -7.49 1.77 13.47
C PRO A 127 -6.76 2.16 14.76
N LEU A 128 -5.76 3.05 14.69
CA LEU A 128 -5.05 3.57 15.87
C LEU A 128 -5.66 4.84 16.44
N SER A 129 -6.11 5.74 15.56
CA SER A 129 -6.57 7.09 15.94
C SER A 129 -8.06 7.17 16.27
N HIS A 130 -8.88 6.33 15.64
CA HIS A 130 -10.34 6.28 15.76
C HIS A 130 -10.78 4.83 15.95
N SER A 131 -10.16 4.13 16.91
CA SER A 131 -10.36 2.69 17.13
C SER A 131 -11.83 2.30 17.36
N PHE A 132 -12.67 3.21 17.83
CA PHE A 132 -14.11 3.00 18.02
C PHE A 132 -14.90 2.78 16.71
N LEU A 133 -14.32 3.12 15.55
CA LEU A 133 -14.91 2.89 14.23
C LEU A 133 -14.60 1.49 13.65
N TYR A 134 -13.75 0.70 14.33
CA TYR A 134 -13.26 -0.58 13.84
C TYR A 134 -13.54 -1.69 14.84
N ASP A 135 -13.58 -2.94 14.37
CA ASP A 135 -13.70 -4.08 15.27
C ASP A 135 -12.41 -4.29 16.09
N THR A 136 -12.55 -4.88 17.27
CA THR A 136 -11.46 -5.04 18.25
C THR A 136 -10.29 -5.87 17.73
N VAL A 137 -10.56 -6.85 16.86
CA VAL A 137 -9.52 -7.72 16.29
C VAL A 137 -8.69 -6.96 15.27
N THR A 138 -9.34 -6.18 14.39
CA THR A 138 -8.67 -5.29 13.44
C THR A 138 -7.80 -4.27 14.18
N VAL A 139 -8.33 -3.59 15.20
CA VAL A 139 -7.56 -2.63 16.01
C VAL A 139 -6.34 -3.30 16.65
N ALA A 140 -6.51 -4.49 17.24
CA ALA A 140 -5.41 -5.21 17.87
C ALA A 140 -4.33 -5.61 16.86
N ASN A 141 -4.71 -6.13 15.69
CA ASN A 141 -3.76 -6.53 14.66
C ASN A 141 -3.01 -5.32 14.09
N TYR A 142 -3.70 -4.22 13.81
CA TYR A 142 -3.06 -2.99 13.31
C TYR A 142 -2.11 -2.38 14.34
N ARG A 143 -2.48 -2.39 15.63
CA ARG A 143 -1.57 -1.94 16.70
C ARG A 143 -0.26 -2.72 16.68
N ILE A 144 -0.32 -4.04 16.62
CA ILE A 144 0.87 -4.90 16.55
C ILE A 144 1.66 -4.65 15.27
N ALA A 145 0.98 -4.45 14.13
CA ALA A 145 1.63 -4.15 12.86
C ALA A 145 2.42 -2.84 12.93
N TYR A 146 1.82 -1.77 13.48
CA TYR A 146 2.48 -0.49 13.65
C TYR A 146 3.59 -0.51 14.70
N GLU A 147 3.46 -1.31 15.77
CA GLU A 147 4.55 -1.56 16.72
C GLU A 147 5.75 -2.23 16.05
N LYS A 148 5.51 -3.23 15.19
CA LYS A 148 6.57 -3.84 14.36
C LYS A 148 7.21 -2.81 13.43
N ILE A 149 6.40 -2.01 12.72
CA ILE A 149 6.91 -0.96 11.83
C ILE A 149 7.78 0.04 12.59
N SER A 150 7.34 0.49 13.77
CA SER A 150 8.09 1.41 14.61
C SER A 150 9.43 0.83 15.08
N ARG A 151 9.50 -0.48 15.31
CA ARG A 151 10.73 -1.17 15.73
C ARG A 151 11.71 -1.35 14.59
N GLU A 152 11.24 -1.79 13.42
CA GLU A 152 12.12 -2.12 12.27
C GLU A 152 12.44 -0.90 11.38
N ARG A 153 11.72 0.22 11.57
CA ARG A 153 11.98 1.55 10.96
C ARG A 153 12.11 1.56 9.42
N PRO A 154 11.20 0.91 8.66
CA PRO A 154 11.23 0.94 7.20
C PRO A 154 10.98 2.36 6.65
N GLY A 155 11.12 2.52 5.33
CA GLY A 155 10.55 3.70 4.66
C GLY A 155 9.03 3.64 4.68
N ILE A 156 8.36 4.76 4.94
CA ILE A 156 6.88 4.81 4.97
C ILE A 156 6.38 5.83 3.97
N VAL A 157 5.43 5.39 3.14
CA VAL A 157 4.69 6.22 2.19
C VAL A 157 3.27 6.36 2.69
N PHE A 158 2.79 7.59 2.81
CA PHE A 158 1.42 7.92 3.21
C PHE A 158 0.61 8.40 2.02
N VAL A 159 -0.70 8.17 2.06
CA VAL A 159 -1.63 8.67 1.04
C VAL A 159 -2.23 10.05 1.36
N SER A 160 -1.92 10.59 2.55
CA SER A 160 -2.33 11.93 2.97
C SER A 160 -1.39 12.46 4.06
N ASP A 161 -1.25 13.78 4.13
CA ASP A 161 -0.48 14.44 5.18
C ASP A 161 -1.13 14.25 6.55
N TRP A 162 -2.47 14.17 6.59
CA TRP A 162 -3.20 13.86 7.83
C TRP A 162 -2.77 12.52 8.44
N SER A 163 -2.69 11.46 7.63
CA SER A 163 -2.25 10.14 8.10
C SER A 163 -0.79 10.15 8.55
N LYS A 164 0.06 10.90 7.83
CA LYS A 164 1.47 11.10 8.20
C LYS A 164 1.59 11.81 9.54
N ASP A 165 0.93 12.94 9.73
CA ASP A 165 1.01 13.75 10.95
C ASP A 165 0.50 12.97 12.17
N LYS A 166 -0.60 12.22 12.00
CA LYS A 166 -1.11 11.34 13.05
C LYS A 166 -0.13 10.22 13.37
N PHE A 167 0.47 9.57 12.38
CA PHE A 167 1.50 8.57 12.61
C PHE A 167 2.70 9.16 13.37
N VAL A 168 3.19 10.32 12.95
CA VAL A 168 4.31 11.02 13.59
C VAL A 168 3.98 11.39 15.04
N SER A 169 2.75 11.79 15.34
CA SER A 169 2.32 12.07 16.72
C SER A 169 2.35 10.85 17.64
N LEU A 170 2.24 9.64 17.07
CA LEU A 170 2.22 8.38 17.82
C LEU A 170 3.60 7.73 17.93
N TYR A 171 4.42 7.79 16.86
CA TYR A 171 5.65 7.01 16.73
C TYR A 171 6.91 7.86 16.48
N GLY A 172 6.77 9.18 16.31
CA GLY A 172 7.87 10.10 16.03
C GLY A 172 8.39 10.03 14.59
N LEU A 173 9.59 10.57 14.38
CA LEU A 173 10.19 10.78 13.05
C LEU A 173 11.35 9.81 12.72
N ASN A 174 11.69 8.89 13.62
CA ASN A 174 12.88 8.05 13.49
C ASN A 174 12.64 6.84 12.56
N PHE A 175 12.60 7.13 11.26
CA PHE A 175 12.39 6.17 10.16
C PHE A 175 13.31 6.52 9.00
N ARG A 176 13.58 5.55 8.10
CA ARG A 176 14.42 5.81 6.91
C ARG A 176 13.92 6.98 6.07
N PHE A 177 12.60 7.05 5.85
CA PHE A 177 11.92 8.21 5.29
C PHE A 177 10.42 8.16 5.63
N LEU A 178 9.77 9.33 5.67
CA LEU A 178 8.33 9.51 5.83
C LEU A 178 7.83 10.49 4.77
N THR A 179 7.19 9.99 3.71
CA THR A 179 6.73 10.82 2.60
C THR A 179 5.25 10.63 2.31
N THR A 180 4.59 11.68 1.83
CA THR A 180 3.21 11.62 1.34
C THR A 180 3.26 11.56 -0.17
N ILE A 181 2.44 10.72 -0.79
CA ILE A 181 2.17 10.74 -2.23
C ILE A 181 0.76 11.28 -2.47
N PRO A 182 0.56 12.14 -3.48
CA PRO A 182 -0.77 12.55 -3.85
C PRO A 182 -1.55 11.34 -4.38
N LEU A 183 -2.75 11.12 -3.83
CA LEU A 183 -3.71 10.23 -4.47
C LEU A 183 -4.18 10.90 -5.76
N TYR A 184 -3.90 10.28 -6.91
CA TYR A 184 -4.41 10.78 -8.17
C TYR A 184 -5.89 10.44 -8.32
N VAL A 185 -6.65 11.38 -8.89
CA VAL A 185 -8.02 11.12 -9.33
C VAL A 185 -7.94 10.15 -10.50
N ARG A 186 -8.66 9.04 -10.42
CA ARG A 186 -8.62 8.03 -11.48
C ARG A 186 -9.27 8.56 -12.75
N THR A 187 -8.65 8.28 -13.89
CA THR A 187 -9.24 8.55 -15.20
C THR A 187 -10.56 7.82 -15.41
N GLY A 188 -10.69 6.59 -14.91
CA GLY A 188 -11.93 5.81 -14.97
C GLY A 188 -13.10 6.37 -14.14
N LEU A 189 -12.87 7.40 -13.31
CA LEU A 189 -13.94 8.17 -12.65
C LEU A 189 -14.64 9.13 -13.65
N PHE A 190 -13.98 9.42 -14.77
CA PHE A 190 -14.52 10.16 -15.91
C PHE A 190 -15.06 9.25 -17.02
N ASP A 191 -14.82 7.93 -16.93
CA ASP A 191 -15.34 6.95 -17.87
C ASP A 191 -16.71 6.44 -17.40
N GLY A 192 -17.76 7.06 -17.95
CA GLY A 192 -19.15 6.67 -17.74
C GLY A 192 -20.08 7.61 -18.51
N PRO A 193 -21.31 7.17 -18.84
CA PRO A 193 -22.30 8.09 -19.41
C PRO A 193 -22.55 9.22 -18.41
N LEU A 194 -22.30 10.47 -18.86
CA LEU A 194 -22.60 11.66 -18.09
C LEU A 194 -24.12 11.84 -18.08
N GLU A 195 -24.76 11.46 -16.98
CA GLU A 195 -26.18 11.77 -16.77
C GLU A 195 -26.31 13.14 -16.09
N PRO A 196 -27.12 14.05 -16.66
CA PRO A 196 -27.42 15.32 -16.01
C PRO A 196 -28.18 15.07 -14.70
N LEU A 197 -27.69 15.63 -13.59
CA LEU A 197 -28.40 15.60 -12.32
C LEU A 197 -29.64 16.48 -12.42
N SER A 198 -30.82 15.91 -12.14
CA SER A 198 -32.08 16.64 -12.15
C SER A 198 -32.04 17.81 -11.16
N GLY A 199 -32.20 19.04 -11.65
CA GLY A 199 -32.20 20.26 -10.85
C GLY A 199 -30.86 20.99 -10.76
N ILE A 200 -29.84 20.58 -11.52
CA ILE A 200 -28.56 21.30 -11.62
C ILE A 200 -28.33 21.73 -13.08
N ASP A 201 -28.71 22.97 -13.39
CA ASP A 201 -28.59 23.57 -14.74
C ASP A 201 -27.27 24.33 -14.95
N GLY A 202 -26.16 23.87 -14.34
CA GLY A 202 -24.88 24.56 -14.45
C GLY A 202 -23.68 23.80 -13.85
N PRO A 203 -22.45 24.33 -14.01
CA PRO A 203 -21.26 23.75 -13.42
C PRO A 203 -21.41 23.72 -11.90
N PHE A 204 -21.25 22.55 -11.30
CA PHE A 204 -21.22 22.37 -9.85
C PHE A 204 -19.88 21.73 -9.47
N PHE A 205 -19.33 22.16 -8.34
CA PHE A 205 -18.14 21.54 -7.77
C PHE A 205 -18.59 20.43 -6.82
N LEU A 206 -18.03 19.23 -6.99
CA LEU A 206 -18.10 18.11 -6.05
C LEU A 206 -16.81 18.05 -5.22
#